data_AF-A0A1E7F4Z5-F1
#
_entry.id   AF-A0A1E7F4Z5-F1
#
_cell.length_a   1.000
_cell.length_b   1.000
_cell.length_c   1.000
_cell.angle_alpha   90.00
_cell.angle_beta   90.00
_cell.angle_gamma   90.00
#
_symmetry.space_group_name_H-M   'P 1'
#
loop_
_entity.id
_entity.type
_entity.pdbx_description
1 polymer ?
#
loop_
_entity_poly.entity_id
_entity_poly.type
_entity_poly.pdbx_seq_one_letter_code
_entity_poly.pdbx_strand_id
1 'polypeptide(L)'
;MSHPNVNNTATTTCIEVDVIIPVYNAATTVRDATLSALRQEIPVGDSQSKLLRQFLDQYSISITVCCYEDASNDESLKILRDIETSDKSEQAESSTITNTNIKSTTTTTRVIPSRLLVQSSSNDIPKGAGYARNRAIELNNPPICNNEELSEKPIEKSSDGSENNKSIIKFICLLDSDDVMHKYRVIEQTLYMIYNIDEDKRNRTILGSTFDRDPPDSTWHYSNWANNLTDERLMLERYREITILQPTWFFSLSIWSMVGGYIESPQNETDLNKFKSSLAILQRPCIVHPKYDTISSLRLAEDLRFFHSHLQSNGFLRVHRKKTKLPLVTYRHFNNDQSQSYRTSRKLLLQLRALAFQQSILRKDPLWNINNINNNNNNNNKHFVIWGCGRDGKDFYKSLDSDLQQRVYCFVDVDAKKLNAGYYVDSSSNRIPIVHFSFLIPDQHERRIVQDEWKADCESMNDSFLGRIDKSKSGNKSNTATSFPATKKQKRSSSSTARTITKLHDRELDQKLLHQLPVVVCVAMYRTSGVLEKNVSKINRVEGENLWHFS
;
A
#
# COMPACT_ATOMS: atom_id res chain seq x y z
N MET A 1 56.37 20.98 -25.09
CA MET A 1 55.10 21.19 -24.37
C MET A 1 54.46 19.83 -24.16
N SER A 2 54.60 19.32 -22.94
CA SER A 2 54.06 18.03 -22.50
C SER A 2 52.55 18.15 -22.27
N HIS A 3 51.77 17.35 -22.98
CA HIS A 3 50.34 17.16 -22.68
C HIS A 3 50.20 16.44 -21.33
N PRO A 4 49.37 16.94 -20.39
CA PRO A 4 49.08 16.19 -19.18
C PRO A 4 48.12 15.06 -19.54
N ASN A 5 48.61 13.84 -19.35
CA ASN A 5 47.85 12.61 -19.45
C ASN A 5 46.96 12.53 -18.20
N VAL A 6 45.74 13.07 -18.29
CA VAL A 6 44.73 12.89 -17.23
C VAL A 6 44.13 11.50 -17.40
N ASN A 7 44.76 10.50 -16.77
CA ASN A 7 44.12 9.23 -16.45
C ASN A 7 43.00 9.55 -15.45
N ASN A 8 41.82 9.91 -15.97
CA ASN A 8 40.61 10.02 -15.18
C ASN A 8 40.14 8.59 -14.92
N THR A 9 40.65 7.96 -13.86
CA THR A 9 40.08 6.72 -13.33
C THR A 9 38.64 7.05 -12.91
N ALA A 10 37.68 6.75 -13.79
CA ALA A 10 36.27 6.95 -13.50
C ALA A 10 35.94 6.23 -12.20
N THR A 11 35.64 6.98 -11.15
CA THR A 11 35.21 6.41 -9.87
C THR A 11 33.88 5.71 -10.10
N THR A 12 33.89 4.39 -10.24
CA THR A 12 32.68 3.58 -10.38
C THR A 12 31.86 3.68 -9.11
N THR A 13 30.65 4.23 -9.21
CA THR A 13 29.71 4.33 -8.08
C THR A 13 29.23 2.92 -7.70
N CYS A 14 29.20 2.63 -6.40
CA CYS A 14 28.69 1.35 -5.90
C CYS A 14 27.17 1.42 -5.76
N ILE A 15 26.46 0.41 -6.25
CA ILE A 15 25.06 0.16 -5.93
C ILE A 15 24.99 -1.09 -5.07
N GLU A 16 24.50 -0.92 -3.85
CA GLU A 16 24.25 -2.01 -2.93
C GLU A 16 22.74 -2.22 -2.82
N VAL A 17 22.31 -3.46 -2.97
CA VAL A 17 20.91 -3.85 -2.82
C VAL A 17 20.79 -4.85 -1.68
N ASP A 18 20.10 -4.45 -0.61
CA ASP A 18 19.77 -5.34 0.49
C ASP A 18 18.40 -5.97 0.23
N VAL A 19 18.38 -7.29 0.01
CA VAL A 19 17.13 -8.05 -0.12
C VAL A 19 16.68 -8.48 1.27
N ILE A 20 15.54 -7.98 1.71
CA ILE A 20 15.06 -8.13 3.10
C ILE A 20 14.01 -9.23 3.16
N ILE A 21 14.32 -10.31 3.86
CA ILE A 21 13.45 -11.49 4.00
C ILE A 21 13.11 -11.71 5.49
N PRO A 22 11.91 -11.33 5.96
CA PRO A 22 11.43 -11.74 7.27
C PRO A 22 10.96 -13.20 7.23
N VAL A 23 11.42 -14.01 8.18
CA VAL A 23 11.18 -15.45 8.19
C VAL A 23 10.41 -15.83 9.46
N TYR A 24 9.26 -16.47 9.28
CA TYR A 24 8.49 -17.09 10.36
C TYR A 24 7.70 -18.28 9.81
N ASN A 25 8.02 -19.49 10.26
CA ASN A 25 7.37 -20.74 9.85
C ASN A 25 7.27 -20.92 8.32
N ALA A 26 8.40 -20.78 7.63
CA ALA A 26 8.51 -20.80 6.18
C ALA A 26 9.36 -21.99 5.68
N ALA A 27 9.45 -23.11 6.41
CA ALA A 27 10.37 -24.19 6.07
C ALA A 27 10.17 -24.77 4.66
N THR A 28 8.94 -24.72 4.13
CA THR A 28 8.63 -25.21 2.78
C THR A 28 8.97 -24.23 1.67
N THR A 29 9.22 -22.96 1.98
CA THR A 29 9.29 -21.87 0.99
C THR A 29 10.56 -21.03 1.07
N VAL A 30 11.17 -20.93 2.25
CA VAL A 30 12.29 -20.03 2.56
C VAL A 30 13.53 -20.35 1.73
N ARG A 31 13.73 -21.63 1.36
CA ARG A 31 14.81 -22.04 0.46
C ARG A 31 14.68 -21.36 -0.90
N ASP A 32 13.51 -21.45 -1.52
CA ASP A 32 13.28 -20.86 -2.84
C ASP A 32 13.35 -19.34 -2.80
N ALA A 33 12.77 -18.72 -1.75
CA ALA A 33 12.83 -17.28 -1.55
C ALA A 33 14.29 -16.80 -1.47
N THR A 34 15.07 -17.41 -0.58
CA THR A 34 16.49 -17.04 -0.34
C THR A 34 17.35 -17.30 -1.58
N LEU A 35 17.23 -18.47 -2.22
CA LEU A 35 18.02 -18.79 -3.41
C LEU A 35 17.65 -17.91 -4.61
N SER A 36 16.37 -17.54 -4.77
CA SER A 36 15.94 -16.62 -5.84
C SER A 36 16.52 -15.20 -5.66
N ALA A 37 16.74 -14.78 -4.41
CA ALA A 37 17.39 -13.52 -4.08
C ALA A 37 18.92 -13.57 -4.32
N LEU A 38 19.58 -14.67 -3.94
CA LEU A 38 21.03 -14.84 -4.13
C LEU A 38 21.41 -14.96 -5.63
N ARG A 39 20.54 -15.56 -6.44
CA ARG A 39 20.80 -15.91 -7.85
C ARG A 39 20.23 -14.89 -8.84
N GLN A 40 20.22 -13.61 -8.48
CA GLN A 40 19.83 -12.55 -9.42
C GLN A 40 20.89 -12.38 -10.53
N GLU A 41 20.44 -12.06 -11.73
CA GLU A 41 21.24 -12.09 -12.95
C GLU A 41 21.23 -10.74 -13.68
N ILE A 42 22.29 -10.51 -14.45
CA ILE A 42 22.44 -9.46 -15.46
C ILE A 42 22.42 -10.15 -16.83
N PRO A 43 21.54 -9.74 -17.78
CA PRO A 43 21.59 -10.20 -19.17
C PRO A 43 22.96 -9.92 -19.81
N VAL A 44 23.48 -10.81 -20.67
CA VAL A 44 24.80 -10.67 -21.35
C VAL A 44 24.65 -10.76 -22.87
N GLY A 45 25.59 -10.17 -23.62
CA GLY A 45 25.66 -10.26 -25.08
C GLY A 45 24.62 -9.42 -25.82
N ASP A 46 24.07 -9.95 -26.92
CA ASP A 46 23.07 -9.27 -27.76
C ASP A 46 21.74 -9.01 -27.04
N SER A 47 21.51 -9.66 -25.90
CA SER A 47 20.36 -9.43 -25.04
C SER A 47 20.47 -8.16 -24.18
N GLN A 48 21.67 -7.56 -24.07
CA GLN A 48 21.87 -6.33 -23.29
C GLN A 48 21.36 -5.11 -24.05
N SER A 49 20.44 -4.38 -23.41
CA SER A 49 20.04 -3.05 -23.89
C SER A 49 21.22 -2.08 -23.83
N LYS A 50 21.21 -1.06 -24.71
CA LYS A 50 22.18 0.05 -24.67
C LYS A 50 22.26 0.70 -23.29
N LEU A 51 21.10 0.85 -22.62
CA LEU A 51 21.00 1.42 -21.29
C LEU A 51 21.73 0.57 -20.24
N LEU A 52 21.58 -0.76 -20.29
CA LEU A 52 22.27 -1.65 -19.35
C LEU A 52 23.79 -1.62 -19.55
N ARG A 53 24.29 -1.49 -20.78
CA ARG A 53 25.73 -1.34 -21.03
C ARG A 53 26.26 -0.04 -20.39
N GLN A 54 25.58 1.07 -20.64
CA GLN A 54 25.91 2.37 -20.04
C GLN A 54 25.89 2.35 -18.52
N PHE A 55 24.96 1.57 -17.93
CA PHE A 55 24.91 1.35 -16.49
C PHE A 55 26.14 0.62 -15.98
N LEU A 56 26.52 -0.50 -16.61
CA LEU A 56 27.65 -1.32 -16.17
C LEU A 56 29.01 -0.62 -16.35
N ASP A 57 29.10 0.36 -17.26
CA ASP A 57 30.29 1.21 -17.41
C ASP A 57 30.47 2.20 -16.24
N GLN A 58 29.37 2.58 -15.57
CA GLN A 58 29.34 3.62 -14.54
C GLN A 58 29.17 3.08 -13.12
N TYR A 59 28.53 1.92 -12.98
CA TYR A 59 28.11 1.38 -11.70
C TYR A 59 28.55 -0.07 -11.53
N SER A 60 29.04 -0.39 -10.33
CA SER A 60 29.15 -1.76 -9.84
C SER A 60 27.92 -2.09 -9.00
N ILE A 61 27.35 -3.28 -9.12
CA ILE A 61 26.19 -3.70 -8.33
C ILE A 61 26.50 -4.97 -7.53
N SER A 62 26.05 -5.01 -6.27
CA SER A 62 26.13 -6.18 -5.39
C SER A 62 24.86 -6.34 -4.55
N ILE A 63 24.59 -7.56 -4.10
CA ILE A 63 23.42 -7.91 -3.30
C ILE A 63 23.86 -8.44 -1.93
N THR A 64 23.19 -7.98 -0.87
CA THR A 64 23.21 -8.67 0.43
C THR A 64 21.80 -9.20 0.69
N VAL A 65 21.65 -10.51 0.83
CA VAL A 65 20.37 -11.11 1.26
C VAL A 65 20.37 -11.16 2.78
N CYS A 66 19.45 -10.42 3.40
CA CYS A 66 19.33 -10.29 4.84
C CYS A 66 18.09 -11.04 5.33
N CYS A 67 18.31 -12.20 5.95
CA CYS A 67 17.26 -13.01 6.55
C CYS A 67 17.23 -12.81 8.06
N TYR A 68 16.08 -12.40 8.60
CA TYR A 68 15.84 -12.42 10.03
C TYR A 68 14.74 -13.42 10.37
N GLU A 69 15.11 -14.39 11.19
CA GLU A 69 14.27 -15.48 11.65
C GLU A 69 13.61 -15.09 12.98
N ASP A 70 12.28 -14.96 12.99
CA ASP A 70 11.48 -14.42 14.11
C ASP A 70 10.85 -15.53 14.98
N ALA A 71 11.68 -16.45 15.48
CA ALA A 71 11.27 -17.53 16.39
C ALA A 71 10.24 -18.50 15.77
N SER A 72 10.60 -19.08 14.63
CA SER A 72 9.89 -20.14 13.93
C SER A 72 9.89 -21.42 14.77
N ASN A 73 8.79 -22.17 14.65
CA ASN A 73 8.60 -23.46 15.29
C ASN A 73 8.83 -24.64 14.31
N ASP A 74 9.43 -24.36 13.15
CA ASP A 74 9.74 -25.34 12.10
C ASP A 74 11.23 -25.28 11.70
N GLU A 75 11.61 -26.01 10.66
CA GLU A 75 13.00 -26.12 10.21
C GLU A 75 13.52 -24.87 9.45
N SER A 76 12.81 -23.74 9.46
CA SER A 76 13.19 -22.53 8.72
C SER A 76 14.61 -22.07 9.02
N LEU A 77 14.98 -21.98 10.31
CA LEU A 77 16.31 -21.53 10.73
C LEU A 77 17.40 -22.47 10.22
N LYS A 78 17.17 -23.79 10.35
CA LYS A 78 18.12 -24.81 9.90
C LYS A 78 18.37 -24.70 8.40
N ILE A 79 17.29 -24.56 7.61
CA ILE A 79 17.40 -24.39 6.15
C ILE A 79 18.21 -23.15 5.79
N LEU A 80 18.01 -22.02 6.49
CA LEU A 80 18.80 -20.81 6.28
C LEU A 80 20.29 -21.03 6.61
N ARG A 81 20.61 -21.73 7.70
CA ARG A 81 21.99 -22.04 8.09
C ARG A 81 22.68 -23.00 7.12
N ASP A 82 21.94 -23.95 6.56
CA ASP A 82 22.45 -24.85 5.52
C ASP A 82 22.82 -24.06 4.25
N ILE A 83 21.98 -23.10 3.84
CA ILE A 83 22.25 -22.22 2.70
C ILE A 83 23.45 -21.31 3.00
N GLU A 84 23.51 -20.70 4.20
CA GLU A 84 24.62 -19.83 4.61
C GLU A 84 25.96 -20.57 4.61
N THR A 85 25.99 -21.82 5.07
CA THR A 85 27.19 -22.66 5.05
C THR A 85 27.62 -22.96 3.62
N SER A 86 26.67 -23.29 2.74
CA SER A 86 26.91 -23.58 1.32
C SER A 86 27.44 -22.33 0.58
N ASP A 87 26.84 -21.15 0.82
CA ASP A 87 27.26 -19.86 0.24
C ASP A 87 28.69 -19.50 0.65
N LYS A 88 29.04 -19.70 1.94
CA LYS A 88 30.40 -19.47 2.44
C LYS A 88 31.42 -20.41 1.80
N SER A 89 31.08 -21.69 1.58
CA SER A 89 31.97 -22.63 0.88
C SER A 89 32.17 -22.26 -0.59
N GLU A 90 31.10 -21.91 -1.32
CA GLU A 90 31.20 -21.50 -2.73
C GLU A 90 32.06 -20.23 -2.90
N GLN A 91 31.92 -19.26 -1.99
CA GLN A 91 32.74 -18.04 -1.99
C GLN A 91 34.22 -18.31 -1.64
N ALA A 92 34.50 -19.24 -0.73
CA ALA A 92 35.87 -19.65 -0.40
C ALA A 92 36.56 -20.40 -1.56
N GLU A 93 35.84 -21.26 -2.27
CA GLU A 93 36.36 -21.94 -3.46
C GLU A 93 36.63 -20.95 -4.61
N SER A 94 35.72 -20.00 -4.85
CA SER A 94 35.89 -18.98 -5.91
C SER A 94 37.06 -18.03 -5.64
N SER A 95 37.38 -17.75 -4.39
CA SER A 95 38.54 -16.94 -3.99
C SER A 95 39.88 -17.70 -4.03
N THR A 96 39.85 -19.04 -4.05
CA THR A 96 41.04 -19.89 -4.16
C THR A 96 41.41 -20.20 -5.62
N ILE A 97 40.43 -20.17 -6.53
CA ILE A 97 40.63 -20.36 -7.98
C ILE A 97 40.98 -19.02 -8.64
N THR A 98 42.14 -18.45 -8.29
CA THR A 98 42.84 -17.53 -9.21
C THR A 98 43.90 -18.33 -9.95
N ASN A 99 43.75 -18.38 -11.29
CA ASN A 99 44.58 -19.08 -12.27
C ASN A 99 44.23 -20.55 -12.53
N THR A 100 43.23 -20.80 -13.38
CA THR A 100 43.38 -21.70 -14.55
C THR A 100 42.15 -21.64 -15.47
N ASN A 101 42.43 -21.39 -16.76
CA ASN A 101 41.60 -21.54 -17.97
C ASN A 101 40.11 -21.89 -17.82
N ILE A 102 39.24 -20.88 -17.94
CA ILE A 102 37.83 -21.09 -18.25
C ILE A 102 37.68 -21.15 -19.78
N LYS A 103 37.46 -22.36 -20.30
CA LYS A 103 36.99 -22.59 -21.67
C LYS A 103 35.56 -22.05 -21.79
N SER A 104 35.41 -21.08 -22.70
CA SER A 104 34.21 -20.68 -23.44
C SER A 104 32.99 -21.62 -23.28
N THR A 105 32.10 -21.28 -22.34
CA THR A 105 30.69 -21.65 -22.40
C THR A 105 29.89 -20.41 -22.77
N THR A 106 28.98 -20.55 -23.74
CA THR A 106 28.04 -19.54 -24.22
C THR A 106 26.97 -19.24 -23.16
N THR A 107 27.35 -18.58 -22.06
CA THR A 107 26.41 -18.17 -21.01
C THR A 107 25.77 -16.84 -21.40
N THR A 108 24.45 -16.81 -21.55
CA THR A 108 23.69 -15.61 -21.95
C THR A 108 23.46 -14.61 -20.81
N THR A 109 23.89 -14.92 -19.58
CA THR A 109 23.69 -14.10 -18.38
C THR A 109 24.87 -14.22 -17.41
N ARG A 110 25.00 -13.24 -16.49
CA ARG A 110 25.99 -13.20 -15.40
C ARG A 110 25.28 -13.01 -14.06
N VAL A 111 25.63 -13.81 -13.05
CA VAL A 111 25.08 -13.67 -11.69
C VAL A 111 25.66 -12.41 -11.03
N ILE A 112 24.81 -11.65 -10.33
CA ILE A 112 25.22 -10.48 -9.54
C ILE A 112 25.97 -10.98 -8.30
N PRO A 113 27.12 -10.38 -7.92
CA PRO A 113 27.81 -10.73 -6.68
C PRO A 113 26.86 -10.58 -5.48
N SER A 114 26.65 -11.69 -4.76
CA SER A 114 25.68 -11.80 -3.67
C SER A 114 26.31 -12.47 -2.46
N ARG A 115 25.81 -12.16 -1.26
CA ARG A 115 26.11 -12.89 -0.01
C ARG A 115 24.87 -13.01 0.87
N LEU A 116 24.85 -14.00 1.75
CA LEU A 116 23.78 -14.20 2.72
C LEU A 116 24.17 -13.76 4.14
N LEU A 117 23.28 -13.05 4.83
CA LEU A 117 23.32 -12.76 6.26
C LEU A 117 22.10 -13.37 6.95
N VAL A 118 22.33 -14.16 8.01
CA VAL A 118 21.27 -14.81 8.79
C VAL A 118 21.40 -14.49 10.27
N GLN A 119 20.35 -13.94 10.85
CA GLN A 119 20.19 -13.82 12.31
C GLN A 119 18.81 -14.37 12.72
N SER A 120 18.72 -14.82 13.96
CA SER A 120 17.49 -15.28 14.59
C SER A 120 17.16 -14.46 15.84
N SER A 121 15.90 -14.53 16.27
CA SER A 121 15.48 -13.99 17.56
C SER A 121 16.26 -14.64 18.70
N SER A 122 16.65 -13.86 19.69
CA SER A 122 17.30 -14.35 20.92
C SER A 122 16.30 -14.95 21.91
N ASN A 123 15.04 -14.57 21.79
CA ASN A 123 13.95 -14.97 22.67
C ASN A 123 12.97 -15.72 21.78
N ASP A 124 12.58 -16.95 22.12
CA ASP A 124 11.71 -17.83 21.33
C ASP A 124 10.24 -17.34 21.23
N ILE A 125 10.03 -16.03 21.11
CA ILE A 125 8.74 -15.35 21.04
C ILE A 125 8.72 -14.53 19.75
N PRO A 126 7.82 -14.84 18.80
CA PRO A 126 7.68 -14.06 17.57
C PRO A 126 7.15 -12.67 17.86
N LYS A 127 7.73 -11.66 17.20
CA LYS A 127 7.38 -10.24 17.37
C LYS A 127 6.65 -9.65 16.18
N GLY A 128 6.58 -10.38 15.07
CA GLY A 128 5.81 -10.05 13.87
C GLY A 128 6.68 -9.56 12.72
N ALA A 129 6.12 -9.57 11.51
CA ALA A 129 6.85 -9.29 10.28
C ALA A 129 7.51 -7.90 10.26
N GLY A 130 6.85 -6.87 10.81
CA GLY A 130 7.45 -5.53 10.91
C GLY A 130 8.73 -5.49 11.73
N TYR A 131 8.74 -6.19 12.88
CA TYR A 131 9.94 -6.34 13.71
C TYR A 131 11.03 -7.10 12.95
N ALA A 132 10.69 -8.24 12.35
CA ALA A 132 11.64 -9.04 11.59
C ALA A 132 12.27 -8.26 10.42
N ARG A 133 11.50 -7.43 9.71
CA ARG A 133 12.00 -6.56 8.63
C ARG A 133 12.96 -5.50 9.15
N ASN A 134 12.66 -4.85 10.28
CA ASN A 134 13.60 -3.89 10.88
C ASN A 134 14.92 -4.57 11.21
N ARG A 135 14.88 -5.71 11.91
CA ARG A 135 16.09 -6.45 12.28
C ARG A 135 16.87 -6.94 11.05
N ALA A 136 16.19 -7.41 10.00
CA ALA A 136 16.83 -7.81 8.75
C ALA A 136 17.51 -6.62 8.03
N ILE A 137 16.90 -5.42 8.01
CA ILE A 137 17.54 -4.21 7.46
C ILE A 137 18.79 -3.84 8.26
N GLU A 138 18.73 -3.93 9.59
CA GLU A 138 19.81 -3.59 10.50
C GLU A 138 21.03 -4.52 10.39
N LEU A 139 20.88 -5.75 9.87
CA LEU A 139 21.99 -6.69 9.65
C LEU A 139 23.13 -6.11 8.82
N ASN A 140 22.80 -5.29 7.82
CA ASN A 140 23.77 -4.63 6.95
C ASN A 140 23.80 -3.10 7.15
N ASN A 141 22.95 -2.59 8.05
CA ASN A 141 22.79 -1.16 8.31
C ASN A 141 22.51 -0.93 9.81
N PRO A 142 23.44 -1.29 10.71
CA PRO A 142 23.22 -1.17 12.14
C PRO A 142 22.96 0.30 12.50
N PRO A 143 22.06 0.56 13.48
CA PRO A 143 21.81 1.92 13.93
C PRO A 143 23.10 2.53 14.45
N ILE A 144 23.35 3.79 14.12
CA ILE A 144 24.45 4.55 14.71
C ILE A 144 24.10 4.72 16.19
N CYS A 145 24.81 4.01 17.08
CA CYS A 145 24.66 4.20 18.51
C CYS A 145 25.09 5.63 18.87
N ASN A 146 24.13 6.52 19.11
CA ASN A 146 24.36 7.79 19.79
C ASN A 146 24.62 7.54 21.28
N ASN A 147 25.75 6.93 21.61
CA ASN A 147 26.31 6.94 22.96
C ASN A 147 27.51 7.90 22.94
N GLU A 148 27.21 9.18 22.79
CA GLU A 148 28.01 10.28 23.35
C GLU A 148 27.10 11.50 23.37
N GLU A 149 27.00 12.14 24.53
CA GLU A 149 26.38 13.44 24.67
C GLU A 149 26.90 14.39 23.60
N LEU A 150 26.02 15.26 23.09
CA LEU A 150 26.38 16.42 22.28
C LEU A 150 27.40 17.29 23.03
N SER A 151 28.68 16.94 22.95
CA SER A 151 29.78 17.87 23.13
C SER A 151 30.14 18.38 21.75
N GLU A 152 29.71 19.59 21.45
CA GLU A 152 30.20 20.35 20.31
C GLU A 152 31.72 20.51 20.47
N LYS A 153 32.49 19.66 19.79
CA LYS A 153 33.88 19.96 19.44
C LYS A 153 34.09 19.79 17.94
N PRO A 154 34.72 20.76 17.26
CA PRO A 154 34.97 20.66 15.83
C PRO A 154 35.92 19.50 15.57
N ILE A 155 35.56 18.65 14.61
CA ILE A 155 36.44 17.59 14.11
C ILE A 155 37.68 18.25 13.49
N GLU A 156 38.82 18.12 14.16
CA GLU A 156 40.12 18.43 13.59
C GLU A 156 40.35 17.54 12.37
N LYS A 157 40.70 18.16 11.24
CA LYS A 157 41.09 17.47 10.02
C LYS A 157 42.35 16.66 10.30
N SER A 158 42.22 15.34 10.44
CA SER A 158 43.35 14.44 10.29
C SER A 158 43.78 14.47 8.82
N SER A 159 44.93 15.09 8.60
CA SER A 159 45.69 15.01 7.36
C SER A 159 46.34 13.63 7.27
N ASP A 160 45.62 12.65 6.74
CA ASP A 160 46.28 11.53 6.08
C ASP A 160 45.48 11.12 4.84
N GLY A 161 46.16 11.11 3.70
CA GLY A 161 45.55 10.99 2.39
C GLY A 161 45.39 9.52 1.99
N SER A 162 44.17 9.15 1.57
CA SER A 162 43.84 8.17 0.51
C SER A 162 42.54 7.38 0.78
N GLU A 163 41.50 8.00 1.33
CA GLU A 163 40.15 7.42 1.17
C GLU A 163 39.60 7.80 -0.21
N ASN A 164 39.69 6.86 -1.14
CA ASN A 164 38.86 6.86 -2.35
C ASN A 164 37.39 6.92 -1.90
N ASN A 165 36.80 8.12 -1.84
CA ASN A 165 35.39 8.34 -1.57
C ASN A 165 34.53 7.69 -2.67
N LYS A 166 34.33 6.38 -2.59
CA LYS A 166 33.41 5.64 -3.47
C LYS A 166 32.00 6.06 -3.09
N SER A 167 31.30 6.75 -3.98
CA SER A 167 29.87 7.02 -3.79
C SER A 167 29.11 5.69 -3.73
N ILE A 168 28.29 5.50 -2.70
CA ILE A 168 27.45 4.31 -2.51
C ILE A 168 25.99 4.72 -2.56
N ILE A 169 25.21 4.06 -3.42
CA ILE A 169 23.75 4.14 -3.47
C ILE A 169 23.20 2.86 -2.88
N LYS A 170 22.47 2.95 -1.76
CA LYS A 170 21.86 1.80 -1.09
C LYS A 170 20.37 1.72 -1.34
N PHE A 171 19.93 0.57 -1.86
CA PHE A 171 18.52 0.22 -2.02
C PHE A 171 18.11 -0.95 -1.13
N ILE A 172 16.87 -0.92 -0.70
CA ILE A 172 16.14 -2.00 -0.04
C ILE A 172 15.23 -2.65 -1.08
N CYS A 173 15.28 -3.98 -1.18
CA CYS A 173 14.41 -4.81 -2.00
C CYS A 173 13.64 -5.77 -1.09
N LEU A 174 12.33 -5.61 -0.95
CA LEU A 174 11.55 -6.48 -0.07
C LEU A 174 11.19 -7.79 -0.76
N LEU A 175 11.24 -8.90 -0.02
CA LEU A 175 10.75 -10.20 -0.45
C LEU A 175 10.19 -10.94 0.76
N ASP A 176 9.02 -11.56 0.62
CA ASP A 176 8.45 -12.37 1.69
C ASP A 176 9.03 -13.78 1.64
N SER A 177 9.17 -14.43 2.80
CA SER A 177 9.81 -15.75 2.91
C SER A 177 9.02 -16.87 2.22
N ASP A 178 7.81 -16.55 1.77
CA ASP A 178 6.92 -17.39 1.02
C ASP A 178 6.74 -16.96 -0.45
N ASP A 179 7.55 -16.03 -0.96
CA ASP A 179 7.54 -15.58 -2.36
C ASP A 179 8.84 -15.90 -3.11
N VAL A 180 8.87 -15.63 -4.43
CA VAL A 180 10.04 -15.91 -5.29
C VAL A 180 10.33 -14.72 -6.21
N MET A 181 11.58 -14.29 -6.30
CA MET A 181 12.01 -13.27 -7.26
C MET A 181 12.27 -13.89 -8.63
N HIS A 182 11.84 -13.24 -9.71
CA HIS A 182 12.36 -13.58 -11.03
C HIS A 182 13.79 -13.04 -11.17
N LYS A 183 14.60 -13.76 -11.96
CA LYS A 183 16.06 -13.58 -12.06
C LYS A 183 16.57 -12.17 -12.39
N TYR A 184 15.76 -11.33 -13.05
CA TYR A 184 16.18 -9.98 -13.45
C TYR A 184 15.58 -8.87 -12.58
N ARG A 185 14.90 -9.19 -11.48
CA ARG A 185 14.19 -8.19 -10.67
C ARG A 185 15.09 -7.07 -10.19
N VAL A 186 16.23 -7.41 -9.58
CA VAL A 186 17.15 -6.41 -9.01
C VAL A 186 17.64 -5.45 -10.08
N ILE A 187 18.20 -5.97 -11.18
CA ILE A 187 18.76 -5.11 -12.23
C ILE A 187 17.68 -4.23 -12.88
N GLU A 188 16.46 -4.76 -13.08
CA GLU A 188 15.35 -4.04 -13.69
C GLU A 188 14.85 -2.89 -12.81
N GLN A 189 14.63 -3.13 -11.51
CA GLN A 189 14.19 -2.08 -10.59
C GLN A 189 15.31 -1.06 -10.31
N THR A 190 16.57 -1.49 -10.24
CA THR A 190 17.73 -0.58 -10.14
C THR A 190 17.83 0.34 -11.35
N LEU A 191 17.77 -0.19 -12.58
CA LEU A 191 17.81 0.63 -13.79
C LEU A 191 16.70 1.68 -13.81
N TYR A 192 15.48 1.28 -13.42
CA TYR A 192 14.36 2.21 -13.32
C TYR A 192 14.65 3.34 -12.30
N MET A 193 15.13 3.00 -11.10
CA MET A 193 15.44 4.01 -10.09
C MET A 193 16.58 4.95 -10.49
N ILE A 194 17.55 4.48 -11.28
CA ILE A 194 18.71 5.28 -11.70
C ILE A 194 18.39 6.18 -12.90
N TYR A 195 17.63 5.69 -13.89
CA TYR A 195 17.43 6.39 -15.16
C TYR A 195 16.04 6.98 -15.37
N ASN A 196 15.02 6.53 -14.62
CA ASN A 196 13.64 7.00 -14.78
C ASN A 196 13.17 7.88 -13.64
N ILE A 197 13.96 8.01 -12.57
CA ILE A 197 13.62 8.80 -11.38
C ILE A 197 14.76 9.76 -11.06
N ASP A 198 14.42 11.04 -10.99
CA ASP A 198 15.33 12.10 -10.57
C ASP A 198 15.90 11.81 -9.17
N GLU A 199 17.14 12.21 -8.92
CA GLU A 199 17.85 11.91 -7.68
C GLU A 199 17.10 12.39 -6.41
N ASP A 200 16.49 13.57 -6.46
CA ASP A 200 15.72 14.14 -5.34
C ASP A 200 14.44 13.33 -5.03
N LYS A 201 13.84 12.72 -6.06
CA LYS A 201 12.64 11.87 -5.93
C LYS A 201 12.99 10.44 -5.61
N ARG A 202 14.16 9.95 -6.02
CA ARG A 202 14.62 8.58 -5.81
C ARG A 202 14.60 8.22 -4.32
N ASN A 203 15.08 9.14 -3.48
CA ASN A 203 15.11 8.98 -2.02
C ASN A 203 13.74 9.12 -1.33
N ARG A 204 12.67 9.31 -2.11
CA ARG A 204 11.28 9.39 -1.66
C ARG A 204 10.34 8.53 -2.50
N THR A 205 10.84 7.61 -3.33
CA THR A 205 10.01 6.76 -4.18
C THR A 205 10.03 5.32 -3.70
N ILE A 206 8.84 4.77 -3.40
CA ILE A 206 8.65 3.32 -3.35
C ILE A 206 8.32 2.86 -4.77
N LEU A 207 9.22 2.06 -5.34
CA LEU A 207 9.05 1.42 -6.64
C LEU A 207 8.52 0.00 -6.46
N GLY A 208 7.35 -0.28 -7.00
CA GLY A 208 6.84 -1.63 -7.19
C GLY A 208 7.27 -2.27 -8.50
N SER A 209 6.80 -3.48 -8.71
CA SER A 209 6.89 -4.17 -10.00
C SER A 209 5.63 -4.97 -10.27
N THR A 210 5.43 -5.37 -11.53
CA THR A 210 4.38 -6.33 -11.86
C THR A 210 4.73 -7.71 -11.32
N PHE A 211 3.73 -8.46 -10.86
CA PHE A 211 3.88 -9.79 -10.27
C PHE A 211 2.89 -10.79 -10.89
N ASP A 212 3.24 -12.07 -10.84
CA ASP A 212 2.31 -13.17 -11.09
C ASP A 212 1.95 -13.91 -9.78
N ARG A 213 1.05 -14.88 -9.90
CA ARG A 213 0.52 -15.67 -8.78
C ARG A 213 0.88 -17.12 -8.96
N ASP A 214 1.10 -17.80 -7.85
CA ASP A 214 1.15 -19.24 -7.79
C ASP A 214 0.21 -19.73 -6.67
N PRO A 215 -0.90 -20.42 -7.00
CA PRO A 215 -1.32 -20.79 -8.34
C PRO A 215 -1.85 -19.57 -9.15
N PRO A 216 -1.75 -19.58 -10.50
CA PRO A 216 -2.05 -18.41 -11.35
C PRO A 216 -3.48 -17.84 -11.24
N ASP A 217 -4.45 -18.66 -10.84
CA ASP A 217 -5.86 -18.29 -10.71
C ASP A 217 -6.19 -17.62 -9.37
N SER A 218 -5.29 -17.67 -8.38
CA SER A 218 -5.49 -17.05 -7.08
C SER A 218 -5.65 -15.54 -7.18
N THR A 219 -6.86 -15.05 -6.90
CA THR A 219 -7.21 -13.63 -6.89
C THR A 219 -6.82 -12.91 -8.19
N TRP A 220 -6.90 -13.57 -9.35
CA TRP A 220 -6.38 -13.05 -10.62
C TRP A 220 -6.87 -11.63 -10.97
N HIS A 221 -8.13 -11.29 -10.64
CA HIS A 221 -8.68 -9.95 -10.84
C HIS A 221 -7.88 -8.86 -10.12
N TYR A 222 -7.40 -9.18 -8.92
CA TYR A 222 -6.59 -8.28 -8.11
C TYR A 222 -5.20 -8.11 -8.72
N SER A 223 -4.54 -9.19 -9.12
CA SER A 223 -3.25 -9.11 -9.82
C SER A 223 -3.36 -8.32 -11.11
N ASN A 224 -4.43 -8.53 -11.89
CA ASN A 224 -4.71 -7.76 -13.09
C ASN A 224 -4.93 -6.27 -12.79
N TRP A 225 -5.69 -5.93 -11.75
CA TRP A 225 -5.87 -4.54 -11.32
C TRP A 225 -4.55 -3.89 -10.92
N ALA A 226 -3.81 -4.50 -9.98
CA ALA A 226 -2.56 -3.96 -9.45
C ALA A 226 -1.48 -3.77 -10.53
N ASN A 227 -1.32 -4.75 -11.44
CA ASN A 227 -0.34 -4.69 -12.52
C ASN A 227 -0.65 -3.60 -13.57
N ASN A 228 -1.92 -3.17 -13.69
CA ASN A 228 -2.37 -2.23 -14.72
C ASN A 228 -2.74 -0.83 -14.18
N LEU A 229 -2.65 -0.58 -12.86
CA LEU A 229 -2.79 0.77 -12.32
C LEU A 229 -1.78 1.70 -13.02
N THR A 230 -2.17 2.93 -13.37
CA THR A 230 -1.23 3.98 -13.80
C THR A 230 -0.61 4.66 -12.60
N ASP A 231 0.48 5.42 -12.78
CA ASP A 231 1.13 6.13 -11.67
C ASP A 231 0.20 7.15 -10.99
N GLU A 232 -0.72 7.74 -11.75
CA GLU A 232 -1.80 8.57 -11.21
C GLU A 232 -2.78 7.75 -10.37
N ARG A 233 -3.26 6.61 -10.87
CA ARG A 233 -4.18 5.74 -10.12
C ARG A 233 -3.55 5.15 -8.87
N LEU A 234 -2.23 4.90 -8.83
CA LEU A 234 -1.52 4.49 -7.60
C LEU A 234 -1.78 5.48 -6.46
N MET A 235 -1.81 6.78 -6.77
CA MET A 235 -2.05 7.85 -5.82
C MET A 235 -3.54 8.07 -5.56
N LEU A 236 -4.39 8.04 -6.58
CA LEU A 236 -5.84 8.23 -6.39
C LEU A 236 -6.49 7.09 -5.60
N GLU A 237 -5.99 5.86 -5.75
CA GLU A 237 -6.55 4.67 -5.09
C GLU A 237 -5.89 4.33 -3.75
N ARG A 238 -4.99 5.17 -3.24
CA ARG A 238 -4.19 4.90 -2.02
C ARG A 238 -5.02 4.65 -0.75
N TYR A 239 -6.27 5.09 -0.70
CA TYR A 239 -7.19 4.86 0.42
C TYR A 239 -8.22 3.75 0.14
N ARG A 240 -8.15 3.14 -1.04
CA ARG A 240 -8.97 1.97 -1.37
C ARG A 240 -8.27 0.67 -0.99
N GLU A 241 -6.97 0.62 -1.22
CA GLU A 241 -6.11 -0.55 -1.04
C GLU A 241 -4.63 -0.14 -1.07
N ILE A 242 -3.73 -1.00 -0.62
CA ILE A 242 -2.29 -0.82 -0.90
C ILE A 242 -2.08 -1.01 -2.42
N THR A 243 -1.71 0.07 -3.12
CA THR A 243 -1.65 0.10 -4.58
C THR A 243 -0.37 -0.47 -5.17
N ILE A 244 0.65 -0.67 -4.34
CA ILE A 244 1.88 -1.40 -4.68
C ILE A 244 2.07 -2.50 -3.64
N LEU A 245 2.12 -3.77 -4.05
CA LEU A 245 2.22 -4.87 -3.09
C LEU A 245 3.63 -5.02 -2.52
N GLN A 246 3.72 -5.31 -1.22
CA GLN A 246 4.98 -5.29 -0.48
C GLN A 246 6.06 -6.26 -0.94
N PRO A 247 5.84 -7.51 -1.42
CA PRO A 247 6.99 -8.27 -1.88
C PRO A 247 7.58 -7.67 -3.16
N THR A 248 6.95 -6.66 -3.78
CA THR A 248 7.47 -5.97 -4.98
C THR A 248 8.24 -4.69 -4.67
N TRP A 249 8.24 -4.21 -3.42
CA TRP A 249 8.81 -2.91 -3.07
C TRP A 249 10.32 -2.87 -3.24
N PHE A 250 10.79 -1.77 -3.81
CA PHE A 250 12.19 -1.43 -4.01
C PHE A 250 12.36 0.07 -3.75
N PHE A 251 13.23 0.48 -2.83
CA PHE A 251 13.38 1.88 -2.43
C PHE A 251 14.73 2.20 -1.81
N SER A 252 15.15 3.47 -1.78
CA SER A 252 16.39 3.88 -1.09
C SER A 252 16.32 3.62 0.41
N LEU A 253 17.43 3.19 1.03
CA LEU A 253 17.54 2.99 2.49
C LEU A 253 17.06 4.21 3.29
N SER A 254 17.28 5.43 2.77
CA SER A 254 16.82 6.68 3.37
C SER A 254 15.32 6.74 3.67
N ILE A 255 14.47 6.04 2.90
CA ILE A 255 13.03 6.00 3.14
C ILE A 255 12.73 5.30 4.46
N TRP A 256 13.40 4.18 4.74
CA TRP A 256 13.24 3.47 6.02
C TRP A 256 13.63 4.36 7.21
N SER A 257 14.75 5.08 7.10
CA SER A 257 15.19 6.05 8.12
C SER A 257 14.21 7.22 8.28
N MET A 258 13.70 7.77 7.17
CA MET A 258 12.77 8.91 7.16
C MET A 258 11.41 8.54 7.79
N VAL A 259 10.90 7.35 7.50
CA VAL A 259 9.66 6.82 8.13
C VAL A 259 9.91 6.41 9.59
N GLY A 260 11.17 6.09 9.93
CA GLY A 260 11.59 5.61 11.23
C GLY A 260 11.21 4.13 11.46
N GLY A 261 11.34 3.33 10.40
CA GLY A 261 11.14 1.89 10.38
C GLY A 261 9.69 1.42 10.41
N TYR A 262 9.52 0.10 10.42
CA TYR A 262 8.23 -0.54 10.69
C TYR A 262 7.85 -0.35 12.16
N ILE A 263 6.56 -0.21 12.44
CA ILE A 263 6.07 -0.08 13.81
C ILE A 263 6.26 -1.40 14.55
N GLU A 264 6.98 -1.33 15.67
CA GLU A 264 7.20 -2.47 16.56
C GLU A 264 6.18 -2.45 17.71
N SER A 265 5.61 -3.60 18.00
CA SER A 265 4.73 -3.76 19.16
C SER A 265 5.53 -3.62 20.46
N PRO A 266 5.10 -2.75 21.39
CA PRO A 266 5.61 -2.73 22.76
C PRO A 266 5.41 -4.08 23.47
N GLN A 267 6.16 -4.33 24.55
CA GLN A 267 6.11 -5.61 25.26
C GLN A 267 4.96 -5.69 26.27
N ASN A 268 4.56 -4.56 26.84
CA ASN A 268 3.55 -4.46 27.88
C ASN A 268 2.71 -3.17 27.74
N GLU A 269 1.60 -3.09 28.48
CA GLU A 269 0.65 -1.97 28.41
C GLU A 269 1.25 -0.64 28.87
N THR A 270 2.17 -0.67 29.84
CA THR A 270 2.87 0.53 30.31
C THR A 270 3.69 1.15 29.19
N ASP A 271 4.43 0.33 28.46
CA ASP A 271 5.24 0.77 27.32
C ASP A 271 4.37 1.18 26.13
N LEU A 272 3.22 0.53 25.93
CA LEU A 272 2.23 0.96 24.94
C LEU A 272 1.70 2.36 25.23
N ASN A 273 1.36 2.66 26.48
CA ASN A 273 0.87 3.97 26.87
C ASN A 273 1.96 5.05 26.73
N LYS A 274 3.20 4.75 27.11
CA LYS A 274 4.35 5.64 26.85
C LYS A 274 4.55 5.88 25.36
N PHE A 275 4.54 4.81 24.55
CA PHE A 275 4.66 4.88 23.11
C PHE A 275 3.56 5.77 22.51
N LYS A 276 2.28 5.50 22.82
CA LYS A 276 1.15 6.32 22.33
C LYS A 276 1.22 7.78 22.77
N SER A 277 1.66 8.04 24.00
CA SER A 277 1.84 9.41 24.49
C SER A 277 2.96 10.13 23.75
N SER A 278 4.03 9.41 23.39
CA SER A 278 5.14 9.95 22.59
C SER A 278 4.73 10.23 21.14
N LEU A 279 3.76 9.52 20.56
CA LEU A 279 3.31 9.73 19.18
C LEU A 279 2.78 11.15 18.93
N ALA A 280 2.17 11.79 19.94
CA ALA A 280 1.73 13.18 19.82
C ALA A 280 2.90 14.18 19.80
N ILE A 281 4.03 13.81 20.40
CA ILE A 281 5.26 14.61 20.45
C ILE A 281 6.12 14.35 19.20
N LEU A 282 6.08 13.11 18.70
CA LEU A 282 6.77 12.71 17.49
C LEU A 282 6.23 13.50 16.30
N GLN A 283 7.05 14.41 15.78
CA GLN A 283 6.75 15.17 14.56
C GLN A 283 6.89 14.31 13.28
N ARG A 284 6.97 12.98 13.40
CA ARG A 284 7.05 12.06 12.26
C ARG A 284 5.70 11.42 11.95
N PRO A 285 5.37 11.21 10.66
CA PRO A 285 4.20 10.44 10.29
C PRO A 285 4.19 9.04 10.87
N CYS A 286 3.07 8.66 11.49
CA CYS A 286 2.90 7.36 12.10
C CYS A 286 1.42 6.95 12.10
N ILE A 287 1.14 5.76 11.58
CA ILE A 287 -0.20 5.20 11.54
C ILE A 287 -0.38 4.23 12.71
N VAL A 288 -0.76 4.78 13.85
CA VAL A 288 -1.13 4.04 15.07
C VAL A 288 -2.42 4.63 15.62
N HIS A 289 -3.46 3.81 15.73
CA HIS A 289 -4.75 4.26 16.17
C HIS A 289 -4.78 4.39 17.71
N PRO A 290 -4.99 5.59 18.27
CA PRO A 290 -4.89 5.79 19.72
C PRO A 290 -5.88 4.92 20.51
N LYS A 291 -7.11 4.80 19.99
CA LYS A 291 -8.21 4.03 20.60
C LYS A 291 -8.18 2.52 20.33
N TYR A 292 -7.88 2.08 19.11
CA TYR A 292 -8.10 0.69 18.69
C TYR A 292 -6.83 -0.15 18.67
N ASP A 293 -5.64 0.47 18.60
CA ASP A 293 -4.42 -0.32 18.62
C ASP A 293 -4.10 -0.87 20.00
N THR A 294 -3.78 -2.16 20.02
CA THR A 294 -3.32 -2.94 21.16
C THR A 294 -1.92 -3.48 20.84
N ILE A 295 -1.25 -4.07 21.82
CA ILE A 295 0.00 -4.81 21.62
C ILE A 295 -0.13 -5.81 20.45
N SER A 296 -1.23 -6.57 20.40
CA SER A 296 -1.42 -7.59 19.36
C SER A 296 -1.67 -6.99 17.98
N SER A 297 -2.48 -5.92 17.86
CA SER A 297 -2.80 -5.33 16.55
C SER A 297 -1.66 -4.51 15.95
N LEU A 298 -0.73 -4.03 16.79
CA LEU A 298 0.47 -3.34 16.31
C LEU A 298 1.44 -4.26 15.56
N ARG A 299 1.37 -5.58 15.78
CA ARG A 299 2.14 -6.59 15.03
C ARG A 299 1.56 -6.89 13.65
N LEU A 300 0.41 -6.30 13.31
CA LEU A 300 -0.34 -6.55 12.09
C LEU A 300 -0.36 -5.31 11.19
N ALA A 301 -0.56 -5.54 9.89
CA ALA A 301 -0.66 -4.52 8.85
C ALA A 301 0.56 -3.57 8.83
N GLU A 302 1.75 -4.12 9.07
CA GLU A 302 2.99 -3.35 9.10
C GLU A 302 3.27 -2.64 7.76
N ASP A 303 2.88 -3.30 6.66
CA ASP A 303 2.98 -2.81 5.31
C ASP A 303 2.07 -1.60 5.08
N LEU A 304 0.78 -1.68 5.45
CA LEU A 304 -0.17 -0.58 5.35
C LEU A 304 0.29 0.63 6.16
N ARG A 305 0.81 0.38 7.38
CA ARG A 305 1.31 1.43 8.26
C ARG A 305 2.51 2.13 7.63
N PHE A 306 3.49 1.35 7.15
CA PHE A 306 4.67 1.91 6.48
C PHE A 306 4.28 2.68 5.21
N PHE A 307 3.41 2.12 4.38
CA PHE A 307 2.91 2.72 3.14
C PHE A 307 2.30 4.10 3.37
N HIS A 308 1.40 4.22 4.35
CA HIS A 308 0.76 5.50 4.63
C HIS A 308 1.68 6.48 5.38
N SER A 309 2.57 6.01 6.27
CA SER A 309 3.60 6.88 6.86
C SER A 309 4.53 7.45 5.78
N HIS A 310 4.94 6.64 4.80
CA HIS A 310 5.72 7.09 3.64
C HIS A 310 5.00 8.18 2.84
N LEU A 311 3.72 7.96 2.51
CA LEU A 311 2.91 8.94 1.78
C LEU A 311 2.74 10.26 2.56
N GLN A 312 2.58 10.19 3.88
CA GLN A 312 2.49 11.35 4.75
C GLN A 312 3.83 12.11 4.89
N SER A 313 4.94 11.46 4.56
CA SER A 313 6.28 12.06 4.42
C SER A 313 6.56 12.57 2.99
N ASN A 314 5.52 12.95 2.24
CA ASN A 314 5.62 13.40 0.84
C ASN A 314 6.30 12.37 -0.08
N GLY A 315 6.03 11.09 0.17
CA GLY A 315 6.51 9.97 -0.62
C GLY A 315 5.77 9.82 -1.96
N PHE A 316 6.48 9.30 -2.95
CA PHE A 316 5.96 8.94 -4.27
C PHE A 316 5.83 7.42 -4.41
N LEU A 317 4.94 7.03 -5.32
CA LEU A 317 4.69 5.65 -5.73
C LEU A 317 4.93 5.52 -7.23
N ARG A 318 5.62 4.45 -7.63
CA ARG A 318 5.87 4.07 -9.03
C ARG A 318 5.77 2.56 -9.17
N VAL A 319 5.41 2.07 -10.36
CA VAL A 319 5.50 0.63 -10.67
C VAL A 319 6.32 0.45 -11.94
N HIS A 320 7.35 -0.39 -11.87
CA HIS A 320 8.09 -0.81 -13.04
C HIS A 320 7.24 -1.79 -13.86
N ARG A 321 6.90 -1.39 -15.09
CA ARG A 321 6.11 -2.19 -16.03
C ARG A 321 6.98 -2.46 -17.25
N LYS A 322 7.46 -3.69 -17.39
CA LYS A 322 8.29 -4.09 -18.54
C LYS A 322 7.48 -4.04 -19.82
N LYS A 323 8.12 -3.61 -20.92
CA LYS A 323 7.53 -3.71 -22.28
C LYS A 323 7.17 -5.16 -22.63
N THR A 324 7.97 -6.13 -22.17
CA THR A 324 7.71 -7.55 -22.36
C THR A 324 6.56 -8.08 -21.49
N LYS A 325 6.05 -7.28 -20.55
CA LYS A 325 5.03 -7.63 -19.55
C LYS A 325 5.37 -8.84 -18.68
N LEU A 326 6.64 -9.24 -18.63
CA LEU A 326 7.08 -10.31 -17.73
C LEU A 326 7.11 -9.79 -16.29
N PRO A 327 6.51 -10.50 -15.33
CA PRO A 327 6.55 -10.14 -13.92
C PRO A 327 7.99 -10.21 -13.36
N LEU A 328 8.20 -9.58 -12.21
CA LEU A 328 9.48 -9.60 -11.49
C LEU A 328 9.42 -10.36 -10.15
N VAL A 329 8.22 -10.70 -9.68
CA VAL A 329 7.98 -11.50 -8.47
C VAL A 329 6.85 -12.48 -8.75
N THR A 330 6.98 -13.69 -8.23
CA THR A 330 5.87 -14.63 -8.04
C THR A 330 5.38 -14.52 -6.62
N TYR A 331 4.16 -14.01 -6.47
CA TYR A 331 3.47 -13.93 -5.19
C TYR A 331 2.69 -15.23 -4.96
N ARG A 332 3.23 -16.12 -4.11
CA ARG A 332 2.58 -17.40 -3.80
C ARG A 332 1.40 -17.19 -2.86
N HIS A 333 0.30 -17.90 -3.14
CA HIS A 333 -0.88 -17.90 -2.30
C HIS A 333 -1.01 -19.24 -1.59
N PHE A 334 -0.83 -19.22 -0.27
CA PHE A 334 -1.08 -20.40 0.56
C PHE A 334 -2.53 -20.41 1.03
N ASN A 335 -3.25 -21.48 0.70
CA ASN A 335 -4.57 -21.80 1.26
C ASN A 335 -4.42 -22.35 2.70
N ASN A 336 -3.71 -21.62 3.56
CA ASN A 336 -3.54 -22.01 4.96
C ASN A 336 -4.05 -20.89 5.87
N ASP A 337 -4.90 -21.24 6.83
CA ASP A 337 -5.49 -20.33 7.83
C ASP A 337 -4.42 -19.67 8.73
N GLN A 338 -3.15 -20.04 8.56
CA GLN A 338 -1.99 -19.50 9.27
C GLN A 338 -1.39 -18.24 8.62
N SER A 339 -1.80 -17.84 7.40
CA SER A 339 -1.29 -16.62 6.77
C SER A 339 -1.61 -15.36 7.60
N GLN A 340 -0.66 -14.43 7.73
CA GLN A 340 -0.87 -13.14 8.41
C GLN A 340 -2.01 -12.32 7.77
N SER A 341 -2.21 -12.47 6.46
CA SER A 341 -3.32 -11.86 5.73
C SER A 341 -4.69 -12.33 6.25
N TYR A 342 -4.79 -13.56 6.78
CA TYR A 342 -6.00 -14.10 7.40
C TYR A 342 -6.21 -13.55 8.82
N ARG A 343 -5.12 -13.36 9.59
CA ARG A 343 -5.15 -12.85 10.97
C ARG A 343 -5.46 -11.35 11.03
N THR A 344 -5.14 -10.62 9.97
CA THR A 344 -5.38 -9.17 9.88
C THR A 344 -6.86 -8.89 9.58
N SER A 345 -7.60 -8.42 10.59
CA SER A 345 -9.03 -8.16 10.41
C SER A 345 -9.29 -7.02 9.40
N ARG A 346 -10.30 -7.19 8.54
CA ARG A 346 -10.77 -6.11 7.63
C ARG A 346 -11.12 -4.83 8.37
N LYS A 347 -11.60 -4.95 9.61
CA LYS A 347 -11.92 -3.82 10.48
C LYS A 347 -10.67 -3.02 10.85
N LEU A 348 -9.57 -3.69 11.18
CA LEU A 348 -8.29 -3.03 11.46
C LEU A 348 -7.79 -2.27 10.22
N LEU A 349 -7.76 -2.92 9.05
CA LEU A 349 -7.32 -2.28 7.79
C LEU A 349 -8.15 -1.04 7.48
N LEU A 350 -9.49 -1.14 7.58
CA LEU A 350 -10.39 -0.01 7.37
C LEU A 350 -10.14 1.12 8.38
N GLN A 351 -9.92 0.80 9.66
CA GLN A 351 -9.61 1.80 10.69
C GLN A 351 -8.27 2.51 10.43
N LEU A 352 -7.23 1.79 9.98
CA LEU A 352 -5.94 2.37 9.66
C LEU A 352 -6.00 3.23 8.39
N ARG A 353 -6.72 2.79 7.35
CA ARG A 353 -6.97 3.62 6.15
C ARG A 353 -7.79 4.86 6.49
N ALA A 354 -8.82 4.73 7.32
CA ALA A 354 -9.62 5.87 7.78
C ALA A 354 -8.76 6.85 8.58
N LEU A 355 -7.88 6.34 9.46
CA LEU A 355 -6.91 7.15 10.21
C LEU A 355 -5.96 7.91 9.27
N ALA A 356 -5.39 7.23 8.28
CA ALA A 356 -4.53 7.86 7.28
C ALA A 356 -5.27 8.91 6.45
N PHE A 357 -6.53 8.63 6.07
CA PHE A 357 -7.39 9.55 5.32
C PHE A 357 -7.73 10.79 6.14
N GLN A 358 -8.14 10.64 7.41
CA GLN A 358 -8.46 11.80 8.24
C GLN A 358 -7.24 12.69 8.48
N GLN A 359 -6.07 12.10 8.73
CA GLN A 359 -4.85 12.86 9.01
C GLN A 359 -4.36 13.62 7.78
N SER A 360 -4.47 13.02 6.59
CA SER A 360 -3.88 13.57 5.36
C SER A 360 -4.86 14.46 4.60
N ILE A 361 -6.14 14.06 4.53
CA ILE A 361 -7.16 14.73 3.73
C ILE A 361 -8.04 15.59 4.64
N LEU A 362 -8.83 14.97 5.54
CA LEU A 362 -9.86 15.72 6.28
C LEU A 362 -9.31 16.81 7.20
N ARG A 363 -8.12 16.61 7.78
CA ARG A 363 -7.50 17.55 8.74
C ARG A 363 -6.47 18.48 8.10
N LYS A 364 -5.67 18.00 7.13
CA LYS A 364 -4.55 18.75 6.56
C LYS A 364 -4.89 19.47 5.25
N ASP A 365 -5.73 18.88 4.39
CA ASP A 365 -6.04 19.48 3.10
C ASP A 365 -6.93 20.72 3.27
N PRO A 366 -6.49 21.92 2.81
CA PRO A 366 -7.30 23.13 2.87
C PRO A 366 -8.69 22.97 2.25
N LEU A 367 -8.83 22.28 1.11
CA LEU A 367 -10.13 22.11 0.43
C LEU A 367 -11.17 21.39 1.30
N TRP A 368 -10.71 20.50 2.18
CA TRP A 368 -11.57 19.78 3.11
C TRP A 368 -11.73 20.52 4.44
N ASN A 369 -10.81 21.44 4.74
CA ASN A 369 -10.67 22.12 6.03
C ASN A 369 -11.02 23.62 5.99
N ILE A 370 -11.57 24.12 4.87
CA ILE A 370 -12.03 25.51 4.70
C ILE A 370 -13.44 25.69 5.30
N ASN A 371 -13.65 26.85 5.93
CA ASN A 371 -14.98 27.32 6.31
C ASN A 371 -15.73 27.70 5.03
N ASN A 372 -16.90 27.12 4.74
CA ASN A 372 -17.69 27.54 3.59
C ASN A 372 -18.23 28.97 3.86
N ILE A 373 -17.66 29.96 3.15
CA ILE A 373 -17.66 31.40 3.48
C ILE A 373 -19.04 32.09 3.45
N ASN A 374 -20.13 31.42 3.06
CA ASN A 374 -21.37 32.13 2.70
C ASN A 374 -22.55 32.00 3.69
N ASN A 375 -22.34 31.58 4.93
CA ASN A 375 -23.40 31.61 5.94
C ASN A 375 -23.11 32.65 7.04
N ASN A 376 -23.93 33.71 7.08
CA ASN A 376 -24.03 34.70 8.15
C ASN A 376 -24.51 34.13 9.50
N ASN A 377 -24.57 32.81 9.63
CA ASN A 377 -24.83 32.12 10.89
C ASN A 377 -23.50 31.58 11.41
N ASN A 378 -23.17 31.88 12.66
CA ASN A 378 -21.93 31.58 13.40
C ASN A 378 -21.46 30.11 13.46
N ASN A 379 -21.89 29.22 12.56
CA ASN A 379 -21.45 27.83 12.49
C ASN A 379 -20.38 27.64 11.41
N ASN A 380 -19.11 27.81 11.82
CA ASN A 380 -17.89 27.51 11.08
C ASN A 380 -17.73 26.00 10.78
N ASN A 381 -18.66 25.37 10.08
CA ASN A 381 -18.65 23.91 9.93
C ASN A 381 -18.06 23.47 8.58
N LYS A 382 -16.94 22.75 8.69
CA LYS A 382 -16.11 22.20 7.59
C LYS A 382 -16.73 20.90 7.08
N HIS A 383 -17.76 21.00 6.27
CA HIS A 383 -18.61 19.87 5.91
C HIS A 383 -18.10 19.04 4.72
N PHE A 384 -18.45 17.75 4.68
CA PHE A 384 -18.29 16.89 3.50
C PHE A 384 -19.41 15.85 3.42
N VAL A 385 -19.53 15.18 2.27
CA VAL A 385 -20.57 14.21 1.98
C VAL A 385 -19.99 12.81 1.85
N ILE A 386 -20.70 11.80 2.35
CA ILE A 386 -20.36 10.39 2.11
C ILE A 386 -21.32 9.81 1.07
N TRP A 387 -20.80 9.35 -0.06
CA TRP A 387 -21.58 8.58 -1.03
C TRP A 387 -21.58 7.10 -0.65
N GLY A 388 -22.78 6.59 -0.36
CA GLY A 388 -23.04 5.19 -0.08
C GLY A 388 -23.43 4.96 1.38
N CYS A 389 -24.72 4.99 1.71
CA CYS A 389 -25.23 4.60 3.03
C CYS A 389 -25.33 3.07 3.19
N GLY A 390 -24.33 2.35 2.67
CA GLY A 390 -24.17 0.91 2.75
C GLY A 390 -23.37 0.48 3.98
N ARG A 391 -22.83 -0.74 3.94
CA ARG A 391 -21.91 -1.23 4.98
C ARG A 391 -20.65 -0.36 5.01
N ASP A 392 -19.99 -0.22 3.86
CA ASP A 392 -18.67 0.39 3.76
C ASP A 392 -18.71 1.88 4.14
N GLY A 393 -19.69 2.65 3.67
CA GLY A 393 -19.84 4.06 4.07
C GLY A 393 -20.23 4.26 5.55
N LYS A 394 -21.03 3.35 6.13
CA LYS A 394 -21.32 3.38 7.57
C LYS A 394 -20.10 3.02 8.40
N ASP A 395 -19.29 2.07 7.94
CA ASP A 395 -18.07 1.66 8.64
C ASP A 395 -16.97 2.70 8.52
N PHE A 396 -16.85 3.40 7.38
CA PHE A 396 -16.05 4.61 7.24
C PHE A 396 -16.49 5.68 8.24
N TYR A 397 -17.77 6.07 8.27
CA TYR A 397 -18.31 7.04 9.24
C TYR A 397 -17.96 6.67 10.70
N LYS A 398 -18.19 5.40 11.09
CA LYS A 398 -17.89 4.93 12.46
C LYS A 398 -16.40 4.92 12.80
N SER A 399 -15.53 4.92 11.80
CA SER A 399 -14.08 4.91 11.99
C SER A 399 -13.48 6.32 12.12
N LEU A 400 -14.26 7.36 11.81
CA LEU A 400 -13.86 8.74 11.98
C LEU A 400 -13.90 9.15 13.46
N ASP A 401 -13.02 10.09 13.84
CA ASP A 401 -13.12 10.80 15.12
C ASP A 401 -14.44 11.55 15.27
N SER A 402 -14.90 11.76 16.50
CA SER A 402 -16.20 12.39 16.81
C SER A 402 -16.35 13.78 16.17
N ASP A 403 -15.29 14.60 16.15
CA ASP A 403 -15.32 15.92 15.52
C ASP A 403 -15.47 15.83 13.99
N LEU A 404 -14.93 14.77 13.38
CA LEU A 404 -15.05 14.51 11.94
C LEU A 404 -16.39 13.87 11.58
N GLN A 405 -16.99 13.07 12.47
CA GLN A 405 -18.36 12.59 12.31
C GLN A 405 -19.35 13.75 12.24
N GLN A 406 -19.19 14.77 13.08
CA GLN A 406 -20.03 15.99 13.07
C GLN A 406 -19.88 16.82 11.78
N ARG A 407 -18.78 16.64 11.04
CA ARG A 407 -18.56 17.28 9.75
C ARG A 407 -19.30 16.59 8.60
N VAL A 408 -19.78 15.36 8.78
CA VAL A 408 -20.55 14.65 7.74
C VAL A 408 -21.91 15.32 7.59
N TYR A 409 -22.12 15.96 6.44
CA TYR A 409 -23.33 16.73 6.17
C TYR A 409 -24.53 15.83 5.87
N CYS A 410 -24.32 14.83 5.01
CA CYS A 410 -25.30 13.81 4.70
C CYS A 410 -24.63 12.59 4.07
N PHE A 411 -25.39 11.49 4.00
CA PHE A 411 -25.13 10.45 3.03
C PHE A 411 -25.86 10.76 1.73
N VAL A 412 -25.25 10.39 0.60
CA VAL A 412 -25.96 10.27 -0.68
C VAL A 412 -26.02 8.83 -1.13
N ASP A 413 -27.08 8.46 -1.83
CA ASP A 413 -27.23 7.12 -2.40
C ASP A 413 -28.11 7.12 -3.65
N VAL A 414 -28.22 5.96 -4.27
CA VAL A 414 -29.16 5.67 -5.36
C VAL A 414 -30.16 4.58 -4.98
N ASP A 415 -29.86 3.78 -3.95
CA ASP A 415 -30.73 2.67 -3.53
C ASP A 415 -31.99 3.21 -2.82
N ALA A 416 -33.16 2.99 -3.45
CA ALA A 416 -34.45 3.45 -2.97
C ALA A 416 -34.77 3.03 -1.53
N LYS A 417 -34.29 1.87 -1.04
CA LYS A 417 -34.54 1.44 0.34
C LYS A 417 -33.81 2.34 1.34
N LYS A 418 -32.60 2.79 1.00
CA LYS A 418 -31.83 3.71 1.84
C LYS A 418 -32.42 5.12 1.78
N LEU A 419 -32.84 5.56 0.59
CA LEU A 419 -33.49 6.86 0.40
C LEU A 419 -34.81 6.93 1.19
N ASN A 420 -35.62 5.86 1.15
CA ASN A 420 -36.87 5.75 1.91
C ASN A 420 -36.66 5.70 3.43
N ALA A 421 -35.48 5.31 3.91
CA ALA A 421 -35.15 5.40 5.33
C ALA A 421 -34.99 6.86 5.80
N GLY A 422 -34.65 7.77 4.88
CA GLY A 422 -34.51 9.21 5.10
C GLY A 422 -33.31 9.63 5.93
N TYR A 423 -32.93 8.85 6.95
CA TYR A 423 -31.82 9.12 7.83
C TYR A 423 -31.07 7.83 8.19
N TYR A 424 -29.76 7.96 8.37
CA TYR A 424 -28.97 7.02 9.14
C TYR A 424 -28.95 7.48 10.60
N VAL A 425 -29.26 6.57 11.52
CA VAL A 425 -29.19 6.82 12.96
C VAL A 425 -27.96 6.10 13.49
N ASP A 426 -27.01 6.84 14.06
CA ASP A 426 -25.81 6.26 14.64
C ASP A 426 -26.05 5.75 16.08
N SER A 427 -25.02 5.16 16.69
CA SER A 427 -25.09 4.63 18.06
C SER A 427 -25.37 5.69 19.13
N SER A 428 -25.09 6.96 18.83
CA SER A 428 -25.34 8.11 19.69
C SER A 428 -26.70 8.76 19.41
N SER A 429 -27.54 8.12 18.59
CA SER A 429 -28.84 8.63 18.15
C SER A 429 -28.77 9.90 17.30
N ASN A 430 -27.61 10.25 16.74
CA ASN A 430 -27.51 11.33 15.77
C ASN A 430 -28.21 10.89 14.47
N ARG A 431 -28.96 11.80 13.86
CA ARG A 431 -29.68 11.56 12.60
C ARG A 431 -28.93 12.23 11.45
N ILE A 432 -28.28 11.43 10.61
CA ILE A 432 -27.58 11.90 9.41
C ILE A 432 -28.50 11.72 8.21
N PRO A 433 -28.88 12.77 7.48
CA PRO A 433 -29.78 12.66 6.32
C PRO A 433 -29.23 11.73 5.23
N ILE A 434 -30.13 11.05 4.52
CA ILE A 434 -29.82 10.26 3.32
C ILE A 434 -30.61 10.87 2.15
N VAL A 435 -29.92 11.41 1.15
CA VAL A 435 -30.54 12.02 -0.03
C VAL A 435 -30.04 11.40 -1.33
N HIS A 436 -30.71 11.68 -2.45
CA HIS A 436 -30.28 11.18 -3.75
C HIS A 436 -28.98 11.88 -4.22
N PHE A 437 -28.08 11.18 -4.92
CA PHE A 437 -26.81 11.78 -5.36
C PHE A 437 -26.98 13.00 -6.27
N SER A 438 -28.11 13.11 -6.97
CA SER A 438 -28.38 14.23 -7.89
C SER A 438 -28.30 15.59 -7.21
N PHE A 439 -28.52 15.67 -5.88
CA PHE A 439 -28.33 16.91 -5.11
C PHE A 439 -26.87 17.37 -5.02
N LEU A 440 -25.92 16.61 -5.55
CA LEU A 440 -24.52 17.02 -5.69
C LEU A 440 -24.21 17.59 -7.09
N ILE A 441 -25.09 17.41 -8.08
CA ILE A 441 -24.89 17.88 -9.46
C ILE A 441 -24.99 19.42 -9.50
N PRO A 442 -23.92 20.15 -9.85
CA PRO A 442 -23.94 21.61 -9.82
C PRO A 442 -24.83 22.21 -10.91
N ASP A 443 -24.87 21.61 -12.11
CA ASP A 443 -25.71 22.08 -13.21
C ASP A 443 -27.20 21.85 -12.90
N GLN A 444 -27.98 22.93 -12.91
CA GLN A 444 -29.38 22.86 -12.51
C GLN A 444 -30.23 22.09 -13.53
N HIS A 445 -29.91 22.16 -14.81
CA HIS A 445 -30.69 21.51 -15.85
C HIS A 445 -30.47 19.99 -15.82
N GLU A 446 -29.22 19.54 -15.78
CA GLU A 446 -28.82 18.15 -15.64
C GLU A 446 -29.38 17.56 -14.33
N ARG A 447 -29.30 18.31 -13.22
CA ARG A 447 -29.90 17.87 -11.96
C ARG A 447 -31.38 17.57 -12.09
N ARG A 448 -32.15 18.46 -12.74
CA ARG A 448 -33.60 18.26 -12.95
C ARG A 448 -33.86 17.02 -13.79
N ILE A 449 -33.12 16.83 -14.88
CA ILE A 449 -33.23 15.64 -15.73
C ILE A 449 -33.02 14.37 -14.89
N VAL A 450 -31.93 14.29 -14.14
CA VAL A 450 -31.62 13.11 -13.31
C VAL A 450 -32.66 12.90 -12.19
N GLN A 451 -33.18 13.98 -11.61
CA GLN A 451 -34.23 13.88 -10.59
C GLN A 451 -35.56 13.42 -11.18
N ASP A 452 -35.91 13.83 -12.40
CA ASP A 452 -37.14 13.43 -13.06
C ASP A 452 -37.06 11.97 -13.55
N GLU A 453 -35.90 11.54 -14.06
CA GLU A 453 -35.59 10.11 -14.31
C GLU A 453 -35.77 9.28 -13.04
N TRP A 454 -35.17 9.72 -11.93
CA TRP A 454 -35.28 9.04 -10.63
C TRP A 454 -36.73 8.94 -10.13
N LYS A 455 -37.55 10.00 -10.27
CA LYS A 455 -38.97 9.98 -9.89
C LYS A 455 -39.76 9.00 -10.76
N ALA A 456 -39.55 9.02 -12.08
CA ALA A 456 -40.22 8.12 -13.00
C ALA A 456 -39.89 6.64 -12.69
N ASP A 457 -38.62 6.35 -12.37
CA ASP A 457 -38.19 5.01 -11.98
C ASP A 457 -38.87 4.54 -10.69
N CYS A 458 -39.01 5.42 -9.68
CA CYS A 458 -39.72 5.11 -8.44
C CYS A 458 -41.20 4.78 -8.67
N GLU A 459 -41.84 5.42 -9.65
CA GLU A 459 -43.25 5.19 -10.00
C GLU A 459 -43.44 3.88 -10.80
N SER A 460 -42.45 3.47 -11.57
CA SER A 460 -42.51 2.30 -12.47
C SER A 460 -42.44 0.93 -11.78
N MET A 461 -42.09 0.86 -10.48
CA MET A 461 -41.93 -0.40 -9.72
C MET A 461 -40.96 -1.43 -10.35
N ASN A 462 -40.11 -1.03 -11.29
CA ASN A 462 -39.06 -1.89 -11.84
C ASN A 462 -37.92 -2.05 -10.82
N ASP A 463 -37.78 -3.24 -10.24
CA ASP A 463 -36.72 -3.59 -9.26
C ASP A 463 -35.32 -3.71 -9.92
N SER A 464 -35.23 -3.52 -11.25
CA SER A 464 -33.98 -3.45 -12.03
C SER A 464 -33.37 -2.04 -11.98
N PHE A 465 -33.01 -1.60 -10.79
CA PHE A 465 -32.46 -0.26 -10.60
C PHE A 465 -31.06 -0.15 -11.22
N LEU A 466 -30.88 0.76 -12.20
CA LEU A 466 -29.59 1.04 -12.84
C LEU A 466 -28.57 1.52 -11.80
N GLY A 467 -27.39 0.88 -11.72
CA GLY A 467 -26.30 1.30 -10.81
C GLY A 467 -26.30 0.70 -9.41
N ARG A 468 -27.26 -0.20 -9.10
CA ARG A 468 -27.18 -1.04 -7.91
C ARG A 468 -26.12 -2.13 -8.10
N ILE A 469 -25.29 -2.37 -7.09
CA ILE A 469 -24.39 -3.53 -7.10
C ILE A 469 -25.25 -4.80 -7.02
N ASP A 470 -25.29 -5.55 -8.13
CA ASP A 470 -25.94 -6.85 -8.19
C ASP A 470 -25.16 -7.86 -7.32
N LYS A 471 -25.76 -8.24 -6.19
CA LYS A 471 -25.19 -9.21 -5.26
C LYS A 471 -25.35 -10.65 -5.73
N SER A 472 -26.14 -10.91 -6.78
CA SER A 472 -26.35 -12.27 -7.31
C SER A 472 -25.16 -12.79 -8.12
N LYS A 473 -24.27 -11.91 -8.58
CA LYS A 473 -23.09 -12.27 -9.39
C LYS A 473 -21.80 -12.47 -8.58
N SER A 474 -21.83 -12.33 -7.25
CA SER A 474 -20.67 -12.69 -6.42
C SER A 474 -20.65 -14.20 -6.15
N GLY A 475 -20.00 -14.96 -7.04
CA GLY A 475 -19.53 -16.32 -6.79
C GLY A 475 -20.52 -17.43 -7.13
N ASN A 476 -20.70 -17.74 -8.42
CA ASN A 476 -21.14 -19.08 -8.82
C ASN A 476 -19.98 -20.06 -8.58
N LYS A 477 -19.93 -20.66 -7.39
CA LYS A 477 -19.33 -21.99 -7.25
C LYS A 477 -20.35 -22.97 -7.81
N SER A 478 -20.06 -23.54 -8.97
CA SER A 478 -20.76 -24.72 -9.47
C SER A 478 -20.56 -25.86 -8.48
N ASN A 479 -21.62 -26.24 -7.76
CA ASN A 479 -21.73 -27.57 -7.18
C ASN A 479 -23.17 -28.05 -7.36
N THR A 480 -23.29 -29.05 -8.21
CA THR A 480 -24.45 -29.91 -8.40
C THR A 480 -24.76 -30.66 -7.10
N ALA A 481 -25.93 -30.41 -6.50
CA ALA A 481 -26.62 -31.38 -5.65
C ALA A 481 -28.10 -31.01 -5.50
N THR A 482 -28.94 -32.02 -5.60
CA THR A 482 -30.39 -32.08 -5.73
C THR A 482 -31.18 -31.82 -4.43
N SER A 483 -32.39 -31.26 -4.59
CA SER A 483 -33.60 -31.36 -3.72
C SER A 483 -33.58 -30.58 -2.38
N PHE A 484 -34.61 -29.91 -1.84
CA PHE A 484 -36.08 -29.81 -1.99
C PHE A 484 -36.55 -28.35 -1.65
N PRO A 485 -37.81 -27.93 -1.97
CA PRO A 485 -38.24 -26.54 -1.87
C PRO A 485 -38.78 -26.20 -0.46
N ALA A 486 -38.21 -25.16 0.17
CA ALA A 486 -38.81 -24.53 1.34
C ALA A 486 -39.66 -23.32 0.92
N THR A 487 -40.98 -23.46 1.01
CA THR A 487 -41.96 -22.39 0.82
C THR A 487 -41.72 -21.24 1.82
N LYS A 488 -41.13 -20.13 1.37
CA LYS A 488 -41.16 -18.87 2.11
C LYS A 488 -42.43 -18.12 1.78
N LYS A 489 -43.32 -18.03 2.78
CA LYS A 489 -44.54 -17.20 2.78
C LYS A 489 -44.22 -15.77 2.31
N GLN A 490 -44.78 -15.37 1.18
CA GLN A 490 -44.88 -13.97 0.78
C GLN A 490 -45.78 -13.24 1.78
N LYS A 491 -45.21 -12.33 2.59
CA LYS A 491 -46.00 -11.28 3.23
C LYS A 491 -46.32 -10.24 2.17
N ARG A 492 -47.55 -10.29 1.65
CA ARG A 492 -48.19 -9.17 0.94
C ARG A 492 -48.46 -8.07 1.97
N SER A 493 -47.75 -6.95 1.88
CA SER A 493 -48.19 -5.68 2.48
C SER A 493 -48.65 -4.77 1.35
N SER A 494 -49.96 -4.57 1.30
CA SER A 494 -50.67 -3.67 0.40
C SER A 494 -50.39 -2.20 0.70
N SER A 495 -50.09 -1.44 -0.36
CA SER A 495 -50.48 -0.06 -0.64
C SER A 495 -50.31 1.03 0.44
N SER A 496 -49.22 1.79 0.33
CA SER A 496 -49.19 3.27 0.54
C SER A 496 -47.92 3.96 0.00
N THR A 497 -47.00 3.23 -0.62
CA THR A 497 -45.60 3.64 -0.90
C THR A 497 -45.41 4.81 -1.86
N ALA A 498 -46.40 5.17 -2.69
CA ALA A 498 -46.26 6.21 -3.71
C ALA A 498 -46.34 7.66 -3.17
N ARG A 499 -46.76 7.90 -1.91
CA ARG A 499 -46.98 9.27 -1.38
C ARG A 499 -45.88 9.84 -0.47
N THR A 500 -44.82 9.09 -0.17
CA THR A 500 -43.81 9.51 0.83
C THR A 500 -42.42 9.83 0.24
N ILE A 501 -42.15 9.46 -1.01
CA ILE A 501 -40.83 9.65 -1.64
C ILE A 501 -40.50 11.15 -1.89
N THR A 502 -41.50 12.02 -1.84
CA THR A 502 -41.39 13.46 -2.08
C THR A 502 -41.21 14.34 -0.83
N LYS A 503 -41.05 13.78 0.38
CA LYS A 503 -40.83 14.56 1.61
C LYS A 503 -39.56 14.19 2.35
N LEU A 504 -38.42 14.25 1.69
CA LEU A 504 -37.22 14.73 2.38
C LEU A 504 -37.32 16.25 2.39
N HIS A 505 -37.52 16.80 3.58
CA HIS A 505 -37.69 18.23 3.79
C HIS A 505 -36.52 18.99 3.16
N ASP A 506 -36.82 19.65 2.05
CA ASP A 506 -36.05 20.71 1.41
C ASP A 506 -35.73 21.90 2.36
N ARG A 507 -36.15 21.81 3.62
CA ARG A 507 -36.01 22.82 4.66
C ARG A 507 -34.81 22.60 5.59
N GLU A 508 -34.18 21.41 5.60
CA GLU A 508 -33.05 21.12 6.51
C GLU A 508 -31.68 21.17 5.84
N LEU A 509 -31.58 20.86 4.54
CA LEU A 509 -30.31 20.86 3.81
C LEU A 509 -30.25 22.03 2.83
N ASP A 510 -29.16 22.80 2.90
CA ASP A 510 -28.86 23.85 1.94
C ASP A 510 -28.36 23.19 0.64
N GLN A 511 -29.25 23.14 -0.36
CA GLN A 511 -28.89 22.63 -1.68
C GLN A 511 -27.73 23.40 -2.31
N LYS A 512 -27.62 24.72 -2.08
CA LYS A 512 -26.52 25.51 -2.66
C LYS A 512 -25.19 25.06 -2.09
N LEU A 513 -25.17 24.69 -0.81
CA LEU A 513 -24.00 24.15 -0.13
C LEU A 513 -23.61 22.77 -0.67
N LEU A 514 -24.58 21.85 -0.88
CA LEU A 514 -24.31 20.48 -1.34
C LEU A 514 -23.49 20.41 -2.63
N HIS A 515 -23.72 21.29 -3.60
CA HIS A 515 -22.95 21.31 -4.85
C HIS A 515 -21.50 21.77 -4.69
N GLN A 516 -21.11 22.29 -3.52
CA GLN A 516 -19.76 22.75 -3.23
C GLN A 516 -19.01 21.78 -2.31
N LEU A 517 -19.73 20.91 -1.58
CA LEU A 517 -19.10 20.03 -0.59
C LEU A 517 -18.20 18.97 -1.25
N PRO A 518 -17.02 18.70 -0.67
CA PRO A 518 -16.22 17.54 -1.04
C PRO A 518 -16.94 16.21 -0.77
N VAL A 519 -16.57 15.17 -1.50
CA VAL A 519 -17.29 13.88 -1.50
C VAL A 519 -16.35 12.71 -1.27
N VAL A 520 -16.67 11.85 -0.30
CA VAL A 520 -16.01 10.54 -0.13
C VAL A 520 -16.91 9.45 -0.67
N VAL A 521 -16.47 8.74 -1.69
CA VAL A 521 -17.21 7.65 -2.33
C VAL A 521 -16.85 6.32 -1.69
N CYS A 522 -17.75 5.81 -0.86
CA CYS A 522 -17.65 4.51 -0.17
C CYS A 522 -18.44 3.41 -0.91
N VAL A 523 -18.39 3.45 -2.23
CA VAL A 523 -19.03 2.46 -3.12
C VAL A 523 -17.93 1.82 -3.96
N ALA A 524 -17.93 0.49 -4.05
CA ALA A 524 -16.92 -0.25 -4.80
C ALA A 524 -16.94 0.11 -6.29
N MET A 525 -15.81 0.62 -6.78
CA MET A 525 -15.57 0.89 -8.21
C MET A 525 -15.62 -0.40 -9.04
N TYR A 526 -15.90 -0.26 -10.34
CA TYR A 526 -15.88 -1.34 -11.34
C TYR A 526 -16.92 -2.46 -11.13
N ARG A 527 -17.79 -2.35 -10.10
CA ARG A 527 -18.83 -3.35 -9.77
C ARG A 527 -20.22 -2.99 -10.26
N THR A 528 -20.38 -1.84 -10.88
CA THR A 528 -21.66 -1.31 -11.39
C THR A 528 -21.66 -1.15 -12.91
N SER A 529 -20.74 -1.81 -13.62
CA SER A 529 -20.60 -1.72 -15.09
C SER A 529 -20.47 -0.28 -15.59
N GLY A 530 -19.79 0.59 -14.85
CA GLY A 530 -19.55 2.00 -15.22
C GLY A 530 -20.64 2.97 -14.75
N VAL A 531 -21.74 2.50 -14.15
CA VAL A 531 -22.85 3.39 -13.75
C VAL A 531 -22.45 4.31 -12.59
N LEU A 532 -21.71 3.79 -11.59
CA LEU A 532 -21.18 4.62 -10.51
C LEU A 532 -20.27 5.71 -11.07
N GLU A 533 -19.32 5.34 -11.93
CA GLU A 533 -18.35 6.23 -12.53
C GLU A 533 -19.05 7.31 -13.38
N LYS A 534 -20.08 6.94 -14.14
CA LYS A 534 -20.94 7.89 -14.86
C LYS A 534 -21.63 8.87 -13.89
N ASN A 535 -22.23 8.38 -12.81
CA ASN A 535 -22.92 9.24 -11.85
C ASN A 535 -21.95 10.16 -11.10
N VAL A 536 -20.76 9.68 -10.76
CA VAL A 536 -19.69 10.48 -10.15
C VAL A 536 -19.20 11.57 -11.12
N SER A 537 -19.12 11.30 -12.43
CA SER A 537 -18.74 12.34 -13.40
C SER A 537 -19.73 13.53 -13.42
N LYS A 538 -21.02 13.29 -13.17
CA LYS A 538 -22.07 14.34 -13.15
C LYS A 538 -21.95 15.33 -12.00
N ILE A 539 -21.30 14.95 -10.90
CA ILE A 539 -21.17 15.86 -9.73
C ILE A 539 -20.02 16.87 -9.89
N ASN A 540 -19.25 16.76 -10.99
CA ASN A 540 -18.18 17.68 -11.37
C ASN A 540 -17.20 17.96 -10.21
N ARG A 541 -16.71 16.88 -9.60
CA ARG A 541 -15.62 16.91 -8.62
C ARG A 541 -14.35 16.33 -9.23
N VAL A 542 -13.20 16.80 -8.74
CA VAL A 542 -11.88 16.36 -9.16
C VAL A 542 -11.37 15.31 -8.18
N GLU A 543 -11.14 14.09 -8.68
CA GLU A 543 -10.60 13.00 -7.86
C GLU A 543 -9.20 13.34 -7.37
N GLY A 544 -8.93 13.08 -6.09
CA GLY A 544 -7.66 13.44 -5.46
C GLY A 544 -7.65 14.86 -4.86
N GLU A 545 -8.63 15.70 -5.21
CA GLU A 545 -8.79 17.05 -4.66
C GLU A 545 -10.03 17.12 -3.76
N ASN A 546 -11.22 17.26 -4.35
CA ASN A 546 -12.50 17.39 -3.63
C ASN A 546 -13.41 16.16 -3.81
N LEU A 547 -12.85 15.06 -4.33
CA LEU A 547 -13.46 13.74 -4.42
C LEU A 547 -12.43 12.66 -4.10
N TRP A 548 -12.78 11.72 -3.24
CA TRP A 548 -11.94 10.56 -2.94
C TRP A 548 -12.75 9.28 -2.91
N HIS A 549 -12.23 8.23 -3.51
CA HIS A 549 -12.76 6.87 -3.32
C HIS A 549 -12.13 6.23 -2.08
N PHE A 550 -12.97 5.61 -1.25
CA PHE A 550 -12.55 4.93 -0.03
C PHE A 550 -13.19 3.55 0.04
N SER A 551 -12.43 2.51 0.43
CA SER A 551 -12.98 1.18 0.68
C SER A 551 -12.34 0.50 1.89
#